data_AF-A0A8T5MMV1-F1
#
_entry.id   AF-A0A8T5MMV1-F1
#
_cell.length_a   1.000
_cell.length_b   1.000
_cell.length_c   1.000
_cell.angle_alpha   90.00
_cell.angle_beta   90.00
_cell.angle_gamma   90.00
#
_symmetry.space_group_name_H-M   'P 1'
#
loop_
_entity.id
_entity.type
_entity.pdbx_description
1 polymer ?
#
loop_
_entity_poly.entity_id
_entity_poly.type
_entity_poly.pdbx_seq_one_letter_code
_entity_poly.pdbx_strand_id
1 'polypeptide(L)'
;MKTLVSTNEFLSEDVKLEKKLMKRESPDEYPSLLKWKIQMLYFDGAAWVQICRMDNYLHDGSVGSHVHTYGNDQVKWLEVSFQEAYDLVFAVGSRILREKFRR
;
A
#
# COMPACT_ATOMS: atom_id res chain seq x y z
N MET A 1 9.08 -14.24 -6.04
CA MET A 1 9.53 -12.92 -5.57
C MET A 1 10.16 -13.03 -4.20
N LYS A 2 11.32 -12.41 -3.96
CA LYS A 2 12.01 -12.47 -2.66
C LYS A 2 11.72 -11.22 -1.84
N THR A 3 10.99 -11.37 -0.74
CA THR A 3 10.85 -10.33 0.29
C THR A 3 12.19 -10.10 0.97
N LEU A 4 12.62 -8.85 1.01
CA LEU A 4 13.83 -8.43 1.72
C LEU A 4 13.48 -8.01 3.14
N VAL A 5 12.40 -7.24 3.29
CA VAL A 5 11.91 -6.73 4.58
C VAL A 5 10.40 -6.77 4.58
N SER A 6 9.80 -7.18 5.70
CA SER A 6 8.36 -7.08 5.96
C SER A 6 8.15 -6.65 7.40
N THR A 7 7.50 -5.53 7.62
CA THR A 7 7.22 -5.00 8.95
C THR A 7 5.75 -4.66 9.11
N ASN A 8 5.28 -4.77 10.35
CA ASN A 8 3.96 -4.29 10.76
C ASN A 8 4.16 -3.19 11.80
N GLU A 9 3.44 -2.09 11.63
CA GLU A 9 3.35 -0.99 12.58
C GLU A 9 1.89 -0.87 13.01
N PHE A 10 1.61 -1.18 14.27
CA PHE A 10 0.26 -1.10 14.81
C PHE A 10 -0.03 0.35 15.23
N LEU A 11 -1.09 0.92 14.65
CA LEU A 11 -1.57 2.27 14.97
C LEU A 11 -2.62 2.22 16.10
N SER A 12 -3.34 1.11 16.20
CA SER A 12 -4.25 0.74 17.28
C SER A 12 -4.33 -0.80 17.36
N GLU A 13 -5.17 -1.33 18.26
CA GLU A 13 -5.42 -2.78 18.35
C GLU A 13 -6.03 -3.36 17.06
N ASP A 14 -6.84 -2.56 16.37
CA ASP A 14 -7.59 -2.93 15.16
C ASP A 14 -7.07 -2.28 13.87
N VAL A 15 -6.00 -1.49 13.92
CA VAL A 15 -5.42 -0.82 12.74
C VAL A 15 -3.91 -1.01 12.69
N LYS A 16 -3.40 -1.41 11.52
CA LYS A 16 -1.96 -1.52 11.28
C LYS A 16 -1.55 -1.08 9.87
N LEU A 17 -0.30 -0.70 9.75
CA LEU A 17 0.42 -0.53 8.49
C LEU A 17 1.35 -1.70 8.25
N GLU A 18 1.18 -2.37 7.12
CA GLU A 18 2.12 -3.36 6.59
C GLU A 18 3.05 -2.66 5.59
N LYS A 19 4.36 -2.81 5.78
CA LYS A 19 5.39 -2.29 4.87
C LYS A 19 6.22 -3.46 4.37
N LYS A 20 6.30 -3.62 3.05
CA LYS A 20 7.09 -4.68 2.40
C LYS A 20 8.06 -4.07 1.41
N LEU A 21 9.30 -4.55 1.45
CA LEU A 21 10.34 -4.26 0.47
C LEU A 21 10.78 -5.59 -0.15
N MET A 22 10.86 -5.62 -1.48
CA MET A 22 11.07 -6.81 -2.28
C MET A 22 12.14 -6.53 -3.34
N LYS A 23 12.91 -7.56 -3.69
CA LYS A 23 13.79 -7.50 -4.85
C LYS A 23 12.96 -7.61 -6.12
N ARG A 24 13.24 -6.77 -7.14
CA ARG A 24 12.67 -6.97 -8.48
C ARG A 24 13.16 -8.28 -9.09
N GLU A 25 12.31 -8.95 -9.86
CA GLU A 25 12.62 -10.21 -10.54
C GLU A 25 13.26 -9.98 -11.91
N SER A 26 12.84 -8.94 -12.63
CA SER A 26 13.44 -8.54 -13.91
C SER A 26 13.63 -7.02 -13.99
N PRO A 27 14.56 -6.54 -14.84
CA PRO A 27 14.76 -5.10 -15.07
C PRO A 27 13.52 -4.36 -15.57
N ASP A 28 12.63 -5.07 -16.27
CA ASP A 28 11.46 -4.49 -16.93
C ASP A 28 10.29 -4.24 -15.96
N GLU A 29 10.33 -4.76 -14.73
CA GLU A 29 9.21 -4.62 -13.80
C GLU A 29 9.12 -3.23 -13.14
N TYR A 30 10.27 -2.61 -12.88
CA TYR A 30 10.36 -1.27 -12.31
C TYR A 30 11.80 -0.76 -12.44
N PRO A 31 12.05 0.53 -12.77
CA PRO A 31 13.40 1.05 -12.96
C PRO A 31 14.29 0.93 -11.73
N SER A 32 13.71 1.08 -10.52
CA SER A 32 14.41 0.82 -9.27
C SER A 32 14.64 -0.68 -9.07
N LEU A 33 15.79 -1.04 -8.50
CA LEU A 33 16.13 -2.41 -8.10
C LEU A 33 15.17 -2.98 -7.04
N LEU A 34 14.43 -2.11 -6.37
CA LEU A 34 13.55 -2.43 -5.25
C LEU A 34 12.10 -2.13 -5.59
N LYS A 35 11.25 -3.11 -5.28
CA LYS A 35 9.80 -2.97 -5.20
C LYS A 35 9.38 -2.78 -3.75
N TRP A 36 8.33 -2.02 -3.51
CA TRP A 36 7.75 -1.79 -2.21
C TRP A 36 6.23 -1.87 -2.28
N LYS A 37 5.65 -2.16 -1.13
CA LYS A 37 4.21 -2.16 -0.90
C LYS A 37 3.95 -1.62 0.49
N ILE A 38 3.05 -0.65 0.60
CA ILE A 38 2.58 -0.08 1.86
C ILE A 38 1.07 -0.29 1.91
N GLN A 39 0.57 -0.86 2.99
CA GLN A 39 -0.84 -1.22 3.11
C GLN A 39 -1.37 -0.92 4.51
N MET A 40 -2.41 -0.09 4.59
CA MET A 40 -3.21 0.05 5.80
C MET A 40 -4.30 -1.03 5.86
N LEU A 41 -4.37 -1.68 7.01
CA LEU A 41 -5.28 -2.77 7.31
C LEU A 41 -6.13 -2.42 8.54
N TYR A 42 -7.40 -2.80 8.48
CA TYR A 42 -8.35 -2.71 9.58
C TYR A 42 -8.85 -4.10 9.98
N PHE A 43 -8.91 -4.42 11.27
CA PHE A 43 -9.52 -5.65 11.75
C PHE A 43 -11.00 -5.42 12.03
N ASP A 44 -11.88 -6.04 11.25
CA ASP A 44 -13.33 -5.88 11.36
C ASP A 44 -13.99 -6.79 12.43
N GLY A 45 -13.17 -7.52 13.20
CA GLY A 45 -13.60 -8.54 14.15
C GLY A 45 -13.46 -9.97 13.64
N ALA A 46 -13.34 -10.17 12.32
CA ALA A 46 -13.15 -11.48 11.72
C ALA A 46 -11.85 -11.58 10.90
N ALA A 47 -11.51 -10.53 10.15
CA ALA A 47 -10.36 -10.52 9.26
C ALA A 47 -9.70 -9.13 9.16
N TRP A 48 -8.45 -9.13 8.69
CA TRP A 48 -7.76 -7.89 8.31
C TRP A 48 -8.19 -7.48 6.90
N VAL A 49 -8.91 -6.37 6.81
CA VAL A 49 -9.45 -5.79 5.59
C VAL A 49 -8.52 -4.72 5.05
N GLN A 50 -8.27 -4.71 3.74
CA GLN A 50 -7.48 -3.68 3.07
C GLN A 50 -8.24 -2.35 3.03
N ILE A 51 -7.71 -1.34 3.71
CA ILE A 51 -8.25 0.02 3.69
C ILE A 51 -7.64 0.84 2.54
N CYS A 52 -6.32 0.85 2.47
CA CYS A 52 -5.57 1.54 1.44
C CYS A 52 -4.28 0.77 1.18
N ARG A 53 -3.92 0.57 -0.08
CA ARG A 53 -2.63 -0.02 -0.47
C ARG A 53 -2.02 0.82 -1.57
N MET A 54 -0.71 1.04 -1.45
CA MET A 54 0.11 1.50 -2.55
C MET A 54 1.27 0.55 -2.82
N ASP A 55 1.55 0.30 -4.09
CA ASP A 55 2.68 -0.49 -4.54
C ASP A 55 3.27 0.09 -5.82
N ASN A 56 4.59 0.03 -5.96
CA ASN A 56 5.27 0.49 -7.18
C ASN A 56 5.48 -0.68 -8.14
N TYR A 57 4.69 -0.70 -9.20
CA TYR A 57 4.76 -1.70 -10.26
C TYR A 57 4.61 -1.02 -11.62
N LEU A 58 5.21 -1.61 -12.65
CA LEU A 58 4.87 -1.24 -14.02
C LEU A 58 3.42 -1.60 -14.32
N HIS A 59 2.76 -0.74 -15.07
CA HIS A 59 1.54 -1.07 -15.80
C HIS A 59 1.60 -0.43 -17.17
N ASP A 60 1.28 -1.22 -18.18
CA ASP A 60 1.25 -0.78 -19.58
C ASP A 60 2.52 -0.03 -20.01
N GLY A 61 3.69 -0.50 -19.56
CA GLY A 61 4.99 0.07 -19.92
C GLY A 61 5.37 1.36 -19.16
N SER A 62 4.48 1.91 -18.34
CA SER A 62 4.70 3.15 -17.61
C SER A 62 5.01 2.89 -16.13
N VAL A 63 5.98 3.65 -15.62
CA VAL A 63 6.40 3.60 -14.21
C VAL A 63 5.38 4.35 -13.37
N GLY A 64 4.91 3.75 -12.28
CA GLY A 64 4.06 4.45 -11.33
C GLY A 64 3.73 3.62 -10.10
N SER A 65 2.99 4.24 -9.19
CA SER A 65 2.44 3.60 -8.01
C SER A 65 0.95 3.43 -8.17
N HIS A 66 0.48 2.20 -7.94
CA HIS A 66 -0.93 1.88 -7.87
C HIS A 66 -1.50 2.34 -6.55
N VAL A 67 -2.67 2.97 -6.56
CA VAL A 67 -3.44 3.26 -5.35
C VAL A 67 -4.69 2.41 -5.35
N HIS A 68 -4.79 1.49 -4.40
CA HIS A 68 -5.99 0.70 -4.13
C HIS A 68 -6.66 1.23 -2.87
N THR A 69 -7.93 1.60 -2.96
CA THR A 69 -8.73 2.06 -1.81
C THR A 69 -9.90 1.12 -1.55
N TYR A 70 -10.30 0.98 -0.30
CA TYR A 70 -11.43 0.16 0.11
C TYR A 70 -12.69 0.47 -0.72
N GLY A 71 -13.31 -0.59 -1.24
CA GLY A 71 -14.57 -0.49 -2.00
C GLY A 71 -14.46 0.24 -3.34
N ASN A 72 -13.26 0.38 -3.90
CA ASN A 72 -13.05 1.00 -5.20
C ASN A 72 -12.24 0.08 -6.12
N ASP A 73 -12.81 -0.23 -7.28
CA ASP A 73 -12.17 -1.07 -8.30
C ASP A 73 -11.24 -0.26 -9.22
N GLN A 74 -11.35 1.08 -9.21
CA GLN A 74 -10.47 1.92 -10.00
C GLN A 74 -9.15 2.15 -9.27
N VAL A 75 -8.08 1.65 -9.88
CA VAL A 75 -6.70 1.90 -9.45
C VAL A 75 -6.27 3.28 -9.96
N LYS A 76 -5.84 4.15 -9.05
CA LYS A 76 -5.23 5.45 -9.45
C LYS A 76 -3.74 5.29 -9.65
N TRP A 77 -3.22 6.08 -10.59
CA TRP A 77 -1.82 6.13 -10.98
C TRP A 77 -1.17 7.38 -10.44
N LEU A 78 -0.14 7.22 -9.61
CA LEU A 78 0.65 8.34 -9.09
C LEU A 78 2.13 7.99 -9.11
N GLU A 79 2.97 8.87 -9.65
CA GLU A 79 4.41 8.78 -9.50
C GLU A 79 4.80 9.37 -8.14
N VAL A 80 5.14 8.49 -7.19
CA VAL A 80 5.50 8.88 -5.82
C VAL A 80 6.67 8.04 -5.31
N SER A 81 7.46 8.65 -4.43
CA SER A 81 8.47 7.98 -3.63
C SER A 81 7.84 7.10 -2.54
N PHE A 82 8.67 6.28 -1.89
CA PHE A 82 8.23 5.47 -0.76
C PHE A 82 7.67 6.32 0.40
N GLN A 83 8.30 7.45 0.72
CA GLN A 83 7.84 8.32 1.81
C GLN A 83 6.51 8.99 1.46
N GLU A 84 6.37 9.49 0.23
CA GLU A 84 5.09 10.06 -0.22
C GLU A 84 3.98 9.01 -0.25
N ALA A 85 4.28 7.79 -0.69
CA ALA A 85 3.32 6.68 -0.64
C ALA A 85 2.93 6.33 0.80
N TYR A 86 3.87 6.38 1.75
CA TYR A 86 3.59 6.18 3.17
C TYR A 86 2.61 7.24 3.68
N ASP A 87 2.92 8.51 3.45
CA ASP A 87 2.10 9.64 3.90
C ASP A 87 0.70 9.60 3.26
N LEU A 88 0.61 9.24 1.97
CA LEU A 88 -0.65 9.07 1.26
C LEU A 88 -1.48 7.90 1.77
N VAL A 89 -0.87 6.72 1.98
CA VAL A 89 -1.58 5.56 2.55
C VAL A 89 -2.10 5.90 3.94
N PHE A 90 -1.31 6.60 4.75
CA PHE A 90 -1.74 7.04 6.07
C PHE A 90 -2.91 8.03 5.99
N ALA A 91 -2.79 9.08 5.18
CA ALA A 91 -3.81 10.11 5.05
C ALA A 91 -5.13 9.57 4.47
N VAL A 92 -5.05 8.84 3.34
CA VAL A 92 -6.21 8.25 2.67
C VAL A 92 -6.84 7.17 3.53
N GLY A 93 -6.03 6.30 4.13
CA GLY A 93 -6.49 5.22 4.98
C GLY A 93 -7.19 5.73 6.24
N SER A 94 -6.60 6.71 6.92
CA SER A 94 -7.21 7.36 8.09
C SER A 94 -8.54 8.04 7.77
N ARG A 95 -8.66 8.63 6.57
CA ARG A 95 -9.92 9.20 6.11
C ARG A 95 -11.00 8.11 5.92
N ILE A 96 -10.66 7.02 5.24
CA ILE A 96 -11.59 5.91 5.01
C ILE A 96 -12.03 5.28 6.34
N LEU A 97 -11.11 5.09 7.30
CA LEU A 97 -11.42 4.61 8.64
C LEU A 97 -12.47 5.47 9.33
N ARG A 98 -12.30 6.80 9.32
CA ARG A 98 -13.27 7.73 9.90
C ARG A 98 -14.63 7.66 9.21
N GLU A 99 -14.64 7.66 7.87
CA GLU A 99 -15.86 7.75 7.08
C GLU A 99 -16.68 6.45 7.05
N LYS A 100 -16.01 5.30 7.01
CA LYS A 100 -16.65 3.99 6.81
C LYS A 100 -16.73 3.15 8.06
N PHE A 101 -15.74 3.27 8.95
CA PHE A 101 -15.61 2.42 10.14
C PHE A 101 -15.79 3.21 11.45
N ARG A 102 -15.94 4.54 11.38
CA ARG A 102 -16.09 5.45 12.54
C ARG A 102 -14.95 5.32 13.55
N ARG A 103 -13.73 5.14 13.04
CA ARG A 103 -12.47 5.05 13.80
C ARG A 103 -11.54 6.21 13.47
#